data_AF-A0A5P0ZLT5-F1
#
_entry.id   AF-A0A5P0ZLT5-F1
#
_cell.length_a   1.000
_cell.length_b   1.000
_cell.length_c   1.000
_cell.angle_alpha   90.00
_cell.angle_beta   90.00
_cell.angle_gamma   90.00
#
_symmetry.space_group_name_H-M   'P 1'
#
loop_
_entity.id
_entity.type
_entity.pdbx_description
1 polymer ?
#
loop_
_entity_poly.entity_id
_entity_poly.type
_entity_poly.pdbx_seq_one_letter_code
_entity_poly.pdbx_strand_id
1 'polypeptide(L)'
;MHALLTNQLTHQTKQVKVGFSWTEFFFGSLSPLFRGDFKWFAILFIVNILLTSFTLGFGTLIAHIAIAFFYNQWYTKDLIEKGFRPQSESDKNILLSKQYVNNNIKPFQNSSMNNNDINSIDKLKKLLDDGAITQEEFDDKKKEILNL
;
A
#
# COMPACT_ATOMS: atom_id res chain seq x y z
N MET A 1 12.65 -11.32 3.87
CA MET A 1 11.18 -11.46 3.92
C MET A 1 10.56 -10.31 3.15
N HIS A 2 9.50 -10.57 2.40
CA HIS A 2 8.79 -9.56 1.62
C HIS A 2 7.29 -9.82 1.74
N ALA A 3 6.48 -8.80 1.44
CA ALA A 3 5.04 -8.91 1.31
C ALA A 3 4.62 -8.27 -0.02
N LEU A 4 3.54 -8.75 -0.62
CA LEU A 4 2.93 -8.15 -1.79
C LEU A 4 1.78 -7.24 -1.38
N LEU A 5 1.76 -6.04 -1.96
CA LEU A 5 0.69 -5.07 -1.80
C LEU A 5 0.07 -4.76 -3.14
N THR A 6 -1.26 -4.80 -3.24
CA THR A 6 -2.00 -4.46 -4.46
C THR A 6 -2.92 -3.28 -4.18
N ASN A 7 -2.94 -2.31 -5.09
CA ASN A 7 -3.88 -1.20 -5.04
C ASN A 7 -5.28 -1.65 -5.45
N GLN A 8 -6.29 -1.28 -4.66
CA GLN A 8 -7.68 -1.68 -4.92
C GLN A 8 -8.24 -1.11 -6.23
N LEU A 9 -7.85 0.12 -6.59
CA LEU A 9 -8.41 0.84 -7.73
C LEU A 9 -7.59 0.61 -9.00
N THR A 10 -6.26 0.66 -8.89
CA THR A 10 -5.39 0.58 -10.07
C THR A 10 -4.93 -0.84 -10.41
N HIS A 11 -5.23 -1.81 -9.53
CA HIS A 11 -4.71 -3.19 -9.62
C HIS A 11 -3.17 -3.29 -9.68
N GLN A 12 -2.45 -2.20 -9.39
CA GLN A 12 -0.99 -2.21 -9.38
C GLN A 12 -0.48 -3.00 -8.17
N THR A 13 0.35 -4.02 -8.42
CA THR A 13 1.05 -4.76 -7.37
C THR A 13 2.45 -4.20 -7.14
N LYS A 14 2.84 -4.07 -5.87
CA LYS A 14 4.17 -3.67 -5.42
C LYS A 14 4.68 -4.67 -4.38
N GLN A 15 5.90 -5.13 -4.58
CA GLN A 15 6.59 -5.95 -3.58
C GLN A 15 7.30 -5.05 -2.57
N VAL A 16 6.98 -5.22 -1.30
CA VAL A 16 7.61 -4.49 -0.19
C VAL A 16 8.52 -5.41 0.62
N LYS A 17 9.71 -4.91 0.96
CA LYS A 17 10.63 -5.61 1.88
C LYS A 17 10.21 -5.30 3.31
N VAL A 18 10.38 -6.28 4.20
CA VAL A 18 10.00 -6.15 5.61
C VAL A 18 11.22 -6.39 6.50
N GLY A 19 11.40 -5.53 7.50
CA GLY A 19 12.57 -5.50 8.38
C GLY A 19 13.63 -4.50 7.89
N PHE A 20 14.89 -4.80 8.18
CA PHE A 20 16.02 -3.92 7.87
C PHE A 20 16.14 -3.63 6.36
N SER A 21 16.33 -2.35 6.03
CA SER A 21 16.50 -1.86 4.66
C SER A 21 17.97 -1.89 4.26
N TRP A 22 18.41 -3.03 3.72
CA TRP A 22 19.75 -3.19 3.19
C TRP A 22 20.10 -2.15 2.12
N THR A 23 19.13 -1.74 1.30
CA THR A 23 19.35 -0.71 0.28
C THR A 23 19.57 0.67 0.91
N GLU A 24 18.90 0.97 2.01
CA GLU A 24 19.10 2.23 2.72
C GLU A 24 20.45 2.26 3.44
N PHE A 25 20.86 1.13 4.03
CA PHE A 25 22.13 1.00 4.71
C PHE A 25 23.34 1.25 3.79
N PHE A 26 23.32 0.72 2.56
CA PHE A 26 24.45 0.86 1.63
C PHE A 26 24.38 2.11 0.73
N PHE A 27 23.17 2.58 0.39
CA PHE A 27 22.97 3.66 -0.59
C PHE A 27 22.38 4.94 0.00
N GLY A 28 22.07 4.97 1.30
CA GLY A 28 21.49 6.11 1.99
C GLY A 28 20.27 6.67 1.25
N SER A 29 20.23 8.00 1.11
CA SER A 29 19.12 8.71 0.46
C SER A 29 18.93 8.41 -1.01
N LEU A 30 19.77 7.62 -1.69
CA LEU A 30 19.51 7.17 -3.07
C LEU A 30 18.54 5.99 -3.12
N SER A 31 18.41 5.23 -2.03
CA SER A 31 17.56 4.03 -1.99
C SER A 31 16.05 4.27 -2.23
N PRO A 32 15.45 5.40 -1.79
CA PRO A 32 14.08 5.77 -2.16
C PRO A 32 13.89 5.99 -3.67
N LEU A 33 14.91 6.51 -4.36
CA LEU A 33 14.85 6.79 -5.81
C LEU A 33 14.68 5.49 -6.62
N PHE A 34 15.39 4.43 -6.24
CA PHE A 34 15.26 3.11 -6.86
C PHE A 34 13.85 2.50 -6.73
N ARG A 35 13.04 3.01 -5.80
CA ARG A 35 11.67 2.55 -5.52
C ARG A 35 10.59 3.51 -6.00
N GLY A 36 10.97 4.63 -6.63
CA GLY A 36 10.06 5.69 -7.04
C GLY A 36 9.41 6.42 -5.85
N ASP A 37 10.09 6.45 -4.69
CA ASP A 37 9.62 7.14 -3.49
C ASP A 37 10.27 8.52 -3.36
N PHE A 38 9.78 9.44 -4.19
CA PHE A 38 10.29 10.81 -4.26
C PHE A 38 10.05 11.61 -2.97
N LYS A 39 9.02 11.27 -2.18
CA LYS A 39 8.72 11.93 -0.91
C LYS A 39 9.84 11.70 0.09
N TRP A 40 10.18 10.43 0.35
CA TRP A 40 11.26 10.12 1.28
C TRP A 40 12.63 10.42 0.72
N PHE A 41 12.83 10.34 -0.60
CA PHE A 41 14.05 10.82 -1.25
C PHE A 41 14.36 12.27 -0.85
N ALA A 42 13.40 13.18 -1.06
CA ALA A 42 13.60 14.61 -0.77
C ALA A 42 13.85 14.87 0.73
N ILE A 43 13.08 14.22 1.62
CA ILE A 43 13.24 14.36 3.07
C ILE A 43 14.64 13.91 3.51
N LEU A 44 15.05 12.71 3.12
CA LEU A 44 16.34 12.13 3.52
C LEU A 44 17.51 12.88 2.90
N PHE A 45 17.36 13.41 1.68
CA PHE A 45 18.38 14.22 1.03
C PHE A 45 18.65 15.52 1.78
N ILE A 46 17.61 16.25 2.20
CA ILE A 46 17.74 17.47 3.00
C ILE A 46 18.39 17.16 4.35
N VAL A 47 17.93 16.09 5.03
CA VAL A 47 18.50 15.63 6.31
C VAL A 47 19.99 15.31 6.16
N ASN A 48 20.38 14.65 5.07
CA ASN A 48 21.79 14.34 4.79
C ASN A 48 22.65 15.59 4.56
N ILE A 49 22.16 16.60 3.84
CA ILE A 49 22.88 17.87 3.64
C ILE A 49 23.12 18.55 4.99
N LEU A 50 22.10 18.62 5.84
CA LEU A 50 22.21 19.23 7.16
C LEU A 50 23.20 18.46 8.05
N LEU A 51 23.03 17.15 8.22
CA LEU A 51 23.91 16.33 9.05
C LEU A 51 25.36 16.39 8.58
N THR A 52 25.60 16.30 7.27
CA THR A 52 26.96 16.33 6.72
C THR A 52 27.62 17.68 6.99
N SER A 53 26.88 18.78 6.88
CA SER A 53 27.39 20.14 7.13
C SER A 53 27.83 20.36 8.58
N PHE A 54 27.16 19.73 9.56
CA PHE A 54 27.47 19.92 10.98
C PHE A 54 28.38 18.84 11.59
N THR A 55 28.50 17.67 10.97
CA THR A 55 29.14 16.49 11.59
C THR A 55 30.33 15.92 10.79
N LEU A 56 30.78 16.62 9.75
CA LEU A 56 31.83 16.14 8.82
C LEU A 56 31.52 14.73 8.25
N GLY A 57 30.23 14.40 8.12
CA GLY A 57 29.73 13.12 7.58
C GLY A 57 29.54 11.99 8.60
N PHE A 58 30.06 12.07 9.83
CA PHE A 58 29.88 11.00 10.83
C PHE A 58 28.44 10.88 11.33
N GLY A 59 27.74 12.00 11.50
CA GLY A 59 26.33 12.01 11.89
C GLY A 59 25.45 11.37 10.83
N THR A 60 25.80 11.56 9.55
CA THR A 60 25.11 10.94 8.41
C THR A 60 25.21 9.42 8.45
N LEU A 61 26.38 8.87 8.80
CA LEU A 61 26.59 7.42 8.93
C LEU A 61 25.69 6.80 10.01
N ILE A 62 25.65 7.40 11.21
CA ILE A 62 24.80 6.92 12.31
C ILE A 62 23.32 7.04 11.93
N ALA A 63 22.93 8.15 11.29
CA ALA A 63 21.56 8.38 10.84
C ALA A 63 21.12 7.32 9.82
N HIS A 64 21.96 6.97 8.83
CA HIS A 64 21.62 5.94 7.83
C HIS A 64 21.40 4.57 8.46
N ILE A 65 22.21 4.20 9.45
CA ILE A 65 22.02 2.95 10.20
C ILE A 65 20.66 2.95 10.88
N ALA A 66 20.32 4.03 11.60
CA ALA A 66 19.04 4.15 12.29
C ALA A 66 17.85 4.14 11.30
N ILE A 67 17.91 4.94 10.23
CA ILE A 67 16.88 5.04 9.20
C ILE A 67 16.67 3.69 8.51
N ALA A 68 17.73 2.90 8.28
CA ALA A 68 17.61 1.59 7.64
C ALA A 68 16.70 0.61 8.42
N PHE A 69 16.59 0.72 9.75
CA PHE A 69 15.63 -0.09 10.52
C PHE A 69 14.18 0.29 10.26
N PHE A 70 13.89 1.57 10.03
CA PHE A 70 12.52 2.09 9.94
C PHE A 70 12.03 2.32 8.51
N TYR A 71 12.94 2.52 7.56
CA TYR A 71 12.59 2.96 6.21
C TYR A 71 11.56 2.03 5.53
N ASN A 72 11.78 0.71 5.59
CA ASN A 72 10.86 -0.25 4.97
C ASN A 72 9.46 -0.20 5.60
N GLN A 73 9.37 0.09 6.90
CA GLN A 73 8.11 0.27 7.60
C GLN A 73 7.40 1.53 7.13
N TRP A 74 8.11 2.66 7.07
CA TRP A 74 7.55 3.94 6.59
C TRP A 74 7.06 3.84 5.14
N TYR A 75 7.89 3.28 4.25
CA TYR A 75 7.51 3.04 2.86
C TYR A 75 6.25 2.18 2.74
N THR A 76 6.16 1.11 3.54
CA THR A 76 4.99 0.21 3.53
C THR A 76 3.73 0.92 4.03
N LYS A 77 3.83 1.71 5.11
CA LYS A 77 2.71 2.49 5.66
C LYS A 77 2.19 3.52 4.66
N ASP A 78 3.09 4.25 3.99
CA ASP A 78 2.74 5.21 2.95
C ASP A 78 1.98 4.56 1.79
N LEU A 79 2.36 3.35 1.37
CA LEU A 79 1.63 2.62 0.33
C LEU A 79 0.22 2.27 0.80
N ILE A 80 0.06 1.85 2.05
CA ILE A 80 -1.24 1.52 2.62
C ILE A 80 -2.15 2.74 2.70
N GLU A 81 -1.60 3.89 3.09
CA GLU A 81 -2.30 5.18 3.06
C GLU A 81 -2.73 5.57 1.64
N LYS A 82 -1.94 5.23 0.62
CA LYS A 82 -2.28 5.39 -0.81
C LYS A 82 -3.29 4.35 -1.34
N GLY A 83 -3.93 3.57 -0.47
CA GLY A 83 -4.96 2.60 -0.85
C GLY A 83 -4.44 1.22 -1.26
N PHE A 84 -3.15 0.94 -1.05
CA PHE A 84 -2.65 -0.42 -1.23
C PHE A 84 -3.09 -1.32 -0.07
N ARG A 85 -3.33 -2.60 -0.39
CA ARG A 85 -3.72 -3.64 0.58
C ARG A 85 -2.89 -4.90 0.38
N PRO A 86 -2.66 -5.73 1.42
CA PRO A 86 -1.90 -6.97 1.29
C PRO A 86 -2.54 -7.88 0.26
N GLN A 87 -1.79 -8.44 -0.69
CA GLN A 87 -2.37 -9.24 -1.76
C GLN A 87 -3.05 -10.52 -1.25
N SER A 88 -2.49 -11.14 -0.21
CA SER A 88 -2.99 -12.38 0.40
C SER A 88 -3.05 -12.30 1.93
N GLU A 89 -3.72 -13.27 2.57
CA GLU A 89 -3.71 -13.38 4.04
C GLU A 89 -2.29 -13.67 4.58
N SER A 90 -1.45 -14.39 3.82
CA SER A 90 -0.03 -14.57 4.17
C SER A 90 0.75 -13.25 4.19
N ASP A 91 0.54 -12.38 3.20
CA ASP A 91 1.18 -11.06 3.16
C ASP A 91 0.74 -10.19 4.34
N LYS A 92 -0.55 -10.23 4.67
CA LYS A 92 -1.10 -9.55 5.84
C LYS A 92 -0.45 -10.05 7.12
N ASN A 93 -0.33 -11.36 7.31
CA ASN A 93 0.29 -11.94 8.50
C ASN A 93 1.76 -11.56 8.64
N ILE A 94 2.50 -11.47 7.54
CA ILE A 94 3.88 -10.98 7.53
C ILE A 94 3.94 -9.54 8.06
N LEU A 95 3.06 -8.66 7.56
CA LEU A 95 3.01 -7.26 7.99
C LEU A 95 2.56 -7.08 9.45
N LEU A 96 1.61 -7.91 9.90
CA LEU A 96 1.17 -7.94 11.30
C LEU A 96 2.26 -8.40 12.25
N SER A 97 2.99 -9.47 11.91
CA SER A 97 4.10 -10.00 12.72
C SER A 97 5.22 -8.98 12.95
N LYS A 98 5.32 -7.98 12.07
CA LYS A 98 6.33 -6.92 12.10
C LYS A 98 5.76 -5.59 12.56
N GLN A 99 4.48 -5.55 12.96
CA GLN A 99 3.78 -4.36 13.45
C GLN A 99 3.80 -3.20 12.43
N TYR A 100 3.79 -3.53 11.14
CA TYR A 100 3.72 -2.52 10.08
C TYR A 100 2.29 -2.00 9.95
N VAL A 101 1.31 -2.85 10.27
CA VAL A 101 -0.13 -2.62 10.07
C VAL A 101 -0.94 -3.10 11.27
N ASN A 102 -2.20 -2.65 11.34
CA ASN A 102 -3.17 -3.14 12.31
C ASN A 102 -3.99 -4.33 11.74
N ASN A 103 -4.61 -5.12 12.62
CA ASN A 103 -5.48 -6.25 12.27
C ASN A 103 -6.69 -5.87 11.40
N ASN A 104 -7.11 -4.61 11.45
CA ASN A 104 -8.21 -4.06 10.66
C ASN A 104 -7.91 -3.98 9.15
N ILE A 105 -6.65 -4.14 8.73
CA ILE A 105 -6.32 -4.15 7.30
C ILE A 105 -6.84 -5.44 6.67
N LYS A 106 -7.78 -5.28 5.73
CA LYS A 106 -8.27 -6.36 4.89
C LYS A 106 -7.29 -6.62 3.74
N PRO A 107 -7.06 -7.88 3.34
CA PRO A 107 -6.36 -8.19 2.10
C PRO A 107 -7.05 -7.57 0.88
N PHE A 108 -6.31 -7.49 -0.22
CA PHE A 108 -6.82 -7.13 -1.53
C PHE A 108 -7.95 -8.08 -1.89
N GLN A 109 -9.11 -7.52 -2.23
CA GLN A 109 -10.28 -8.28 -2.59
C GLN A 109 -10.28 -8.32 -4.11
N ASN A 110 -9.87 -9.45 -4.69
CA ASN A 110 -10.08 -9.65 -6.11
C ASN A 110 -11.59 -9.55 -6.33
N SER A 111 -12.03 -8.69 -7.24
CA SER A 111 -13.41 -8.60 -7.69
C SER A 111 -13.82 -9.86 -8.48
N SER A 112 -13.48 -11.05 -7.99
CA SER A 112 -14.29 -12.22 -8.25
C SER A 112 -15.62 -11.95 -7.56
N MET A 113 -16.60 -11.42 -8.30
CA MET A 113 -17.99 -11.39 -7.84
C MET A 113 -18.29 -12.76 -7.23
N ASN A 114 -18.65 -12.79 -5.95
CA ASN A 114 -19.15 -14.02 -5.36
C ASN A 114 -20.48 -14.34 -6.08
N ASN A 115 -20.83 -15.63 -6.23
CA ASN A 115 -22.12 -16.05 -6.79
C ASN A 115 -23.31 -15.30 -6.17
N ASN A 116 -23.22 -14.92 -4.89
CA ASN A 116 -24.23 -14.09 -4.22
C ASN A 116 -24.34 -12.66 -4.80
N ASP A 117 -23.22 -12.03 -5.14
CA ASP A 117 -23.18 -10.69 -5.74
C ASP A 117 -23.73 -10.74 -7.17
N ILE A 118 -23.40 -11.80 -7.92
CA ILE A 118 -23.93 -12.09 -9.27
C ILE A 118 -25.46 -12.22 -9.21
N ASN A 119 -25.97 -13.08 -8.33
CA ASN A 119 -27.41 -13.30 -8.16
C ASN A 119 -28.14 -12.00 -7.76
N SER A 120 -27.50 -11.16 -6.95
CA SER A 120 -28.07 -9.89 -6.50
C SER A 120 -28.15 -8.87 -7.65
N ILE A 121 -27.10 -8.79 -8.48
CA ILE A 121 -27.08 -7.91 -9.66
C ILE A 121 -28.05 -8.40 -10.73
N ASP A 122 -28.19 -9.71 -10.93
CA ASP A 122 -29.19 -10.28 -11.84
C ASP A 122 -30.61 -9.93 -11.40
N LYS A 123 -30.87 -9.95 -10.09
CA LYS A 123 -32.16 -9.50 -9.53
C LYS A 123 -32.39 -8.01 -9.76
N LEU A 124 -31.37 -7.17 -9.56
CA LEU A 124 -31.45 -5.73 -9.83
C LEU A 124 -31.70 -5.46 -11.32
N LYS A 125 -31.02 -6.18 -12.21
CA LYS A 125 -31.21 -6.05 -13.66
C LYS A 125 -32.63 -6.43 -14.05
N LYS A 126 -33.20 -7.48 -13.45
CA LYS A 126 -34.60 -7.85 -13.66
C LYS A 126 -35.57 -6.74 -13.23
N LEU A 127 -35.30 -6.09 -12.09
CA LEU A 127 -36.13 -4.96 -11.63
C LEU A 127 -36.03 -3.74 -12.57
N LEU A 128 -34.87 -3.51 -13.17
CA LEU A 128 -34.67 -2.47 -14.18
C LEU A 128 -35.44 -2.81 -15.47
N ASP A 129 -35.33 -4.05 -15.94
CA ASP A 129 -36.04 -4.53 -17.13
C ASP A 129 -37.57 -4.50 -16.93
N ASP A 130 -38.04 -4.80 -15.72
CA ASP A 130 -39.46 -4.71 -15.31
C ASP A 130 -39.92 -3.24 -15.11
N GLY A 131 -39.02 -2.25 -15.22
CA GLY A 131 -39.32 -0.83 -15.01
C GLY A 131 -39.58 -0.42 -13.56
N ALA A 132 -39.25 -1.29 -12.60
CA ALA A 132 -39.45 -1.05 -11.17
C ALA A 132 -38.40 -0.11 -10.56
N ILE A 133 -37.23 0.02 -11.20
CA ILE A 133 -36.16 0.94 -10.82
C ILE A 133 -35.62 1.67 -12.06
N THR A 134 -34.98 2.81 -11.85
CA THR A 134 -34.32 3.57 -12.92
C THR A 134 -32.88 3.08 -13.18
N GLN A 135 -32.30 3.48 -14.33
CA GLN A 135 -30.90 3.18 -14.65
C GLN A 135 -29.93 3.80 -13.63
N GLU A 136 -30.24 5.01 -13.14
CA GLU A 136 -29.45 5.70 -12.13
C GLU A 136 -29.45 4.91 -10.81
N GLU A 137 -30.63 4.46 -10.35
CA GLU A 137 -30.76 3.63 -9.15
C GLU A 137 -30.06 2.27 -9.28
N PHE A 138 -30.09 1.69 -10.48
CA PHE A 138 -29.38 0.45 -10.78
C PHE A 138 -27.86 0.65 -10.67
N ASP A 139 -27.33 1.72 -11.26
CA ASP A 139 -25.89 1.99 -11.27
C ASP A 139 -25.34 2.29 -9.87
N ASP A 140 -26.09 3.02 -9.04
CA ASP A 140 -25.71 3.30 -7.66
C ASP A 140 -25.71 2.03 -6.79
N LYS A 141 -26.76 1.20 -6.88
CA LYS A 141 -26.84 -0.06 -6.13
C LYS A 141 -25.79 -1.07 -6.59
N LYS A 142 -25.45 -1.08 -7.87
CA LYS A 142 -24.39 -1.94 -8.42
C LYS A 142 -23.01 -1.55 -7.88
N LYS A 143 -22.71 -0.25 -7.78
CA LYS A 143 -21.46 0.24 -7.16
C LYS A 143 -21.37 -0.17 -5.69
N GLU A 144 -22.47 -0.03 -4.96
CA GLU A 144 -22.55 -0.43 -3.54
C GLU A 144 -22.24 -1.93 -3.37
N ILE A 145 -22.86 -2.81 -4.15
CA ILE A 145 -22.60 -4.27 -4.11
C ILE A 145 -21.14 -4.60 -4.42
N LEU A 146 -20.53 -3.85 -5.35
CA LEU A 146 -19.15 -4.07 -5.77
C LEU A 146 -18.11 -3.39 -4.87
N ASN A 147 -18.54 -2.64 -3.84
CA ASN A 147 -17.68 -1.78 -3.03
C ASN A 147 -16.80 -0.83 -3.88
N LEU A 148 -17.37 -0.28 -4.96
CA LEU A 148 -16.72 0.64 -5.90
C LEU A 148 -17.07 2.10 -5.64
#